data_AF-A0A9D7SR49-F1
#
_entry.id   AF-A0A9D7SR49-F1
#
_cell.length_a   1.000
_cell.length_b   1.000
_cell.length_c   1.000
_cell.angle_alpha   90.00
_cell.angle_beta   90.00
_cell.angle_gamma   90.00
#
_symmetry.space_group_name_H-M   'P 1'
#
loop_
_entity.id
_entity.type
_entity.pdbx_description
1 polymer ?
#
loop_
_entity_poly.entity_id
_entity_poly.type
_entity_poly.pdbx_seq_one_letter_code
_entity_poly.pdbx_strand_id
1 'polypeptide(L)'
;MPTGGPGRTEALAAAHLANLACRPSMTAGKVLLLGTGRRQLFPPAPWLKPLIDLGIGVEVMDTGAACRTYNVLVAEGRDVAAALIVE
;
A
#
# COMPACT_ATOMS: atom_id res chain seq x y z
N MET A 1 -0.83 24.14 -14.02
CA MET A 1 -1.35 23.41 -12.84
C MET A 1 -2.02 22.15 -13.36
N PRO A 2 -1.57 20.93 -13.06
CA PRO A 2 -2.16 19.74 -13.68
C PRO A 2 -3.58 19.57 -13.14
N THR A 3 -4.54 19.69 -14.04
CA THR A 3 -5.96 19.37 -13.87
C THR A 3 -6.10 17.84 -13.89
N GLY A 4 -5.75 17.18 -12.80
CA GLY A 4 -5.90 15.73 -12.66
C GLY A 4 -6.72 15.44 -11.42
N GLY A 5 -8.06 15.46 -11.54
CA GLY A 5 -8.89 14.79 -10.55
C GLY A 5 -8.51 13.31 -10.54
N PRO A 6 -8.57 12.62 -9.38
CA PRO A 6 -8.17 11.22 -9.31
C PRO A 6 -8.99 10.44 -10.34
N GLY A 7 -8.31 9.76 -11.27
CA GLY A 7 -8.95 8.82 -12.16
C GLY A 7 -9.76 7.80 -11.37
N ARG A 8 -10.73 7.14 -12.00
CA ARG A 8 -11.60 6.16 -11.32
C ARG A 8 -10.79 5.10 -10.53
N THR A 9 -9.63 4.72 -11.05
CA THR A 9 -8.68 3.79 -10.42
C THR A 9 -7.99 4.38 -9.18
N GLU A 10 -7.63 5.66 -9.21
CA GLU A 10 -7.04 6.39 -8.09
C GLU A 10 -8.04 6.56 -6.94
N ALA A 11 -9.28 6.95 -7.24
CA ALA A 11 -10.34 7.04 -6.24
C ALA A 11 -10.66 5.67 -5.62
N LEU A 12 -10.66 4.61 -6.44
CA LEU A 12 -10.85 3.24 -5.97
C LEU A 12 -9.68 2.77 -5.10
N ALA A 13 -8.44 3.14 -5.42
CA ALA A 13 -7.26 2.84 -4.62
C ALA A 13 -7.32 3.51 -3.24
N ALA A 14 -7.74 4.78 -3.18
CA ALA A 14 -7.93 5.51 -1.93
C ALA A 14 -8.94 4.81 -1.01
N ALA A 15 -10.10 4.43 -1.56
CA ALA A 15 -11.14 3.74 -0.81
C ALA A 15 -10.67 2.36 -0.31
N HIS A 16 -9.89 1.63 -1.10
CA HIS A 16 -9.33 0.35 -0.67
C HIS A 16 -8.29 0.51 0.45
N LEU A 17 -7.40 1.50 0.38
CA LEU A 17 -6.42 1.78 1.43
C LEU A 17 -7.09 2.14 2.76
N ALA A 18 -8.15 2.95 2.72
CA ALA A 18 -8.94 3.26 3.90
C ALA A 18 -9.60 1.99 4.50
N ASN A 19 -10.12 1.09 3.66
CA ASN A 19 -10.70 -0.17 4.14
C ASN A 19 -9.65 -1.11 4.73
N LEU A 20 -8.39 -1.09 4.26
CA LEU A 20 -7.32 -1.88 4.88
C LEU A 20 -7.14 -1.51 6.34
N ALA A 21 -7.15 -0.22 6.68
CA ALA A 21 -7.02 0.25 8.06
C ALA A 21 -8.11 -0.31 9.00
N CYS A 22 -9.28 -0.69 8.48
CA CYS A 22 -10.35 -1.30 9.27
C CYS A 22 -10.23 -2.82 9.42
N ARG A 23 -9.25 -3.47 8.78
CA ARG A 23 -9.10 -4.93 8.85
C ARG A 23 -8.48 -5.33 10.19
N PRO A 24 -9.00 -6.36 10.88
CA PRO A 24 -8.48 -6.81 12.17
C PRO A 24 -7.03 -7.33 12.10
N SER A 25 -6.57 -7.73 10.91
CA SER A 25 -5.18 -8.14 10.68
C SER A 25 -4.21 -6.97 10.46
N MET A 26 -4.69 -5.72 10.34
CA MET A 26 -3.85 -4.54 10.14
C MET A 26 -3.54 -3.87 11.49
N THR A 27 -2.42 -4.26 12.09
CA THR A 27 -2.00 -3.83 13.43
C THR A 27 -0.65 -3.12 13.40
N ALA A 28 -0.35 -2.36 14.46
CA ALA A 28 0.93 -1.67 14.63
C ALA A 28 2.13 -2.63 14.50
N GLY A 29 3.22 -2.14 13.89
CA GLY A 29 4.45 -2.92 13.67
C GLY A 29 4.45 -3.79 12.41
N LYS A 30 3.29 -3.93 11.74
CA LYS A 30 3.18 -4.60 10.44
C LYS A 30 3.78 -3.71 9.33
N VAL A 31 4.35 -4.35 8.31
CA VAL A 31 4.80 -3.66 7.09
C VAL A 31 3.78 -3.89 5.97
N LEU A 32 3.31 -2.82 5.33
CA LEU A 32 2.49 -2.88 4.14
C LEU A 32 3.31 -2.50 2.91
N LEU A 33 3.50 -3.45 1.99
CA LEU A 33 4.08 -3.22 0.68
C LEU A 33 2.97 -2.84 -0.31
N LEU A 34 2.97 -1.59 -0.78
CA LEU A 34 2.05 -1.09 -1.80
C LEU A 34 2.70 -1.20 -3.19
N GLY A 35 2.29 -2.23 -3.94
CA GLY A 35 2.67 -2.44 -5.33
C GLY A 35 1.75 -1.68 -6.26
N THR A 36 2.29 -0.74 -7.03
CA THR A 36 1.50 0.21 -7.85
C THR A 36 1.44 -0.14 -9.34
N GLY A 37 1.71 -1.40 -9.66
CA GLY A 37 1.71 -1.92 -11.03
C GLY A 37 3.10 -1.91 -11.65
N ARG A 38 3.20 -1.51 -12.91
CA ARG A 38 4.47 -1.54 -13.69
C ARG A 38 5.45 -0.44 -13.31
N ARG A 39 4.98 0.62 -12.63
CA ARG A 39 5.79 1.76 -12.20
C ARG A 39 5.40 2.12 -10.78
N GLN A 40 6.36 2.63 -10.04
CA GLN A 40 6.12 3.19 -8.72
C GLN A 40 5.36 4.51 -8.83
N LEU A 41 4.16 4.56 -8.24
CA LEU A 41 3.31 5.75 -8.18
C LEU A 41 3.00 6.06 -6.72
N PHE A 42 3.46 7.21 -6.24
CA PHE A 42 3.21 7.59 -4.85
C PHE A 42 1.77 8.07 -4.66
N PRO A 43 0.98 7.39 -3.82
CA PRO A 43 -0.36 7.87 -3.48
C PRO A 43 -0.25 9.16 -2.64
N PRO A 44 -1.26 10.03 -2.69
CA PRO A 44 -1.37 11.18 -1.81
C PRO A 44 -1.25 10.79 -0.33
N ALA A 45 -0.51 11.58 0.45
CA ALA A 45 -0.32 11.35 1.89
C ALA A 45 -1.63 11.11 2.70
N PRO A 46 -2.76 11.80 2.40
CA PRO A 46 -4.03 11.56 3.10
C PRO A 46 -4.55 10.12 2.97
N TRP A 47 -4.20 9.39 1.91
CA TRP A 47 -4.65 8.00 1.73
C TRP A 47 -3.86 7.02 2.59
N LEU A 48 -2.60 7.35 2.86
CA LEU A 48 -1.71 6.53 3.70
C LEU A 48 -1.86 6.85 5.18
N LYS A 49 -2.34 8.06 5.51
CA LYS A 49 -2.46 8.54 6.88
C LYS A 49 -3.17 7.57 7.84
N PRO A 50 -4.32 6.95 7.50
CA PRO A 50 -4.98 6.00 8.39
C PRO A 50 -4.11 4.79 8.74
N LEU A 51 -3.29 4.31 7.81
CA LEU A 51 -2.39 3.17 8.01
C LEU A 51 -1.19 3.57 8.87
N ILE A 52 -0.62 4.75 8.60
CA ILE A 52 0.50 5.30 9.37
C ILE A 52 0.07 5.59 10.81
N ASP A 53 -1.13 6.14 11.01
CA ASP A 53 -1.67 6.45 12.34
C ASP A 53 -1.92 5.16 13.17
N LEU A 54 -2.12 4.01 12.51
CA LEU A 54 -2.17 2.68 13.13
C LEU A 54 -0.77 2.11 13.48
N GLY A 55 0.31 2.81 13.12
CA GLY A 55 1.68 2.33 13.30
C GLY A 55 2.11 1.29 12.27
N ILE A 56 1.47 1.26 11.10
CA ILE A 56 1.84 0.38 9.98
C ILE A 56 2.88 1.09 9.12
N GLY A 57 4.01 0.43 8.88
CA GLY A 57 5.04 0.93 7.97
C GLY A 57 4.61 0.71 6.53
N VAL A 58 4.38 1.78 5.76
CA VAL A 58 3.96 1.68 4.35
C VAL A 58 5.15 1.94 3.43
N GLU A 59 5.45 0.99 2.55
CA GLU A 59 6.44 1.16 1.48
C GLU A 59 5.78 1.08 0.11
N VAL A 60 6.06 2.06 -0.75
CA VAL A 60 5.47 2.15 -2.09
C VAL A 60 6.52 1.79 -3.12
N MET A 61 6.20 0.84 -4.00
CA MET A 61 7.09 0.34 -5.04
C MET A 61 6.31 -0.17 -6.26
N ASP A 62 7.02 -0.58 -7.32
CA ASP A 62 6.39 -1.34 -8.40
C ASP A 62 5.97 -2.75 -7.91
N THR A 63 4.98 -3.35 -8.55
CA THR A 63 4.43 -4.66 -8.15
C THR A 63 5.49 -5.77 -8.19
N GLY A 64 6.45 -5.70 -9.12
CA GLY A 64 7.53 -6.67 -9.22
C GLY A 64 8.48 -6.61 -8.02
N ALA A 65 8.86 -5.40 -7.59
CA ALA A 65 9.63 -5.19 -6.37
C ALA A 65 8.84 -5.62 -5.13
N ALA A 66 7.54 -5.26 -5.03
CA ALA A 66 6.69 -5.63 -3.90
C ALA A 66 6.65 -7.14 -3.68
N CYS A 67 6.47 -7.93 -4.74
CA CYS A 67 6.47 -9.40 -4.65
C CYS A 67 7.81 -9.96 -4.16
N ARG A 68 8.94 -9.42 -4.63
CA ARG A 68 10.27 -9.86 -4.17
C ARG A 68 10.50 -9.54 -2.70
N THR A 69 10.24 -8.30 -2.30
CA THR A 69 10.40 -7.85 -0.90
C THR A 69 9.45 -8.60 0.03
N TYR A 70 8.21 -8.89 -0.40
CA TYR A 70 7.26 -9.68 0.37
C TYR A 70 7.84 -11.06 0.70
N ASN A 71 8.38 -11.77 -0.29
CA ASN A 71 8.96 -13.09 -0.08
C ASN A 71 10.15 -13.05 0.90
N VAL A 72 10.99 -12.02 0.83
CA VAL A 72 12.10 -11.82 1.77
C VAL A 72 11.57 -11.60 3.19
N LEU A 73 10.63 -10.66 3.37
CA LEU A 73 10.08 -10.33 4.69
C LEU A 73 9.32 -11.50 5.34
N VAL A 74 8.58 -12.27 4.53
CA VAL A 74 7.94 -13.51 5.00
C VAL A 74 8.97 -14.55 5.41
N ALA A 75 10.05 -14.72 4.64
CA ALA A 75 11.13 -15.65 4.97
C ALA A 75 11.88 -15.24 6.26
N GLU A 76 11.93 -13.95 6.57
CA GLU A 76 12.46 -13.41 7.83
C GLU A 76 11.47 -13.56 9.01
N GLY A 77 10.25 -14.05 8.78
CA GLY A 77 9.21 -14.18 9.80
C GLY A 77 8.62 -12.84 10.25
N ARG A 78 8.78 -11.78 9.45
CA ARG A 78 8.21 -10.46 9.75
C ARG A 78 6.73 -10.43 9.42
N ASP A 79 5.96 -9.68 10.22
CA ASP A 79 4.55 -9.47 9.94
C ASP A 79 4.39 -8.47 8.79
N VAL A 80 4.12 -9.00 7.59
CA VAL A 80 4.04 -8.23 6.35
C VAL A 80 2.70 -8.45 5.66
N ALA A 81 2.23 -7.43 4.95
CA ALA A 81 1.11 -7.49 4.03
C ALA A 81 1.47 -6.83 2.69
N ALA A 82 0.80 -7.24 1.62
CA ALA A 82 0.98 -6.64 0.31
C ALA A 82 -0.38 -6.20 -0.26
N ALA A 83 -0.42 -4.99 -0.79
CA ALA A 83 -1.54 -4.47 -1.58
C ALA A 83 -1.02 -4.21 -2.99
N LEU A 84 -1.49 -4.98 -3.98
CA LEU A 84 -0.96 -4.96 -5.33
C LEU A 84 -2.02 -4.47 -6.31
N ILE A 85 -1.68 -3.46 -7.10
CA ILE A 85 -2.47 -3.02 -8.24
C ILE A 85 -2.07 -3.86 -9.44
N VAL A 86 -3.05 -4.53 -10.03
CA VAL A 86 -2.92 -5.32 -11.25
C VAL A 86 -3.76 -4.62 -12.31
N GLU A 87 -3.10 -4.20 -13.39
CA GLU A 87 -3.73 -3.66 -14.60
C GLU A 87 -3.59 -4.65 -15.75
#